data_AF-A0A933EZX7-F1
#
_entry.id   AF-A0A933EZX7-F1
#
_cell.length_a   1.000
_cell.length_b   1.000
_cell.length_c   1.000
_cell.angle_alpha   90.00
_cell.angle_beta   90.00
_cell.angle_gamma   90.00
#
_symmetry.space_group_name_H-M   'P 1'
#
loop_
_entity.id
_entity.type
_entity.pdbx_description
1 polymer ?
#
loop_
_entity_poly.entity_id
_entity_poly.type
_entity_poly.pdbx_seq_one_letter_code
_entity_poly.pdbx_strand_id
1 'polypeptide(L)'
;MNRQSLTRAGHPGPERRRWRRVYDDFPVALTPVASGSRRKVIKGVALDFDQEGVRFRSDRPLREGEAVNIAFTLPRSASNSFRGLPCRWPGKVRIVRPMEGEEPCYDVVLQWPLPLPDMVQGAVNSHRQKILAWLFLVLALIIWMKWDNLKFFWYTPWVYIYSFTIGAYFLSRFLISKFYQAPPMTGYEPTLSIVISVRNEEDAIAKTVDSCFDADYPDHKREVIVVDDGSADQTPRVLKDLQARYPGLKVFTIPPSGKRVGMATGVRNAEGEIIVFVDSDTFIYRNALRQIVCGFEAPSLGAVSGHTEVENPDKNALTGLQEVRYFLSYRLMKASESVFGCVSCCPGCLSAYRRSYVLDVLDAWLAQTFLGATATFGDDRSLTNYILRNYRVIYNERVLSTTMVPETWPRYLRQQVRWKKSWLRETMIAARFMYKKHPAAAISFYLSAICSLLSPIAVFRALYIGFMDPGGMMLLFYFVGLVLDGLSQCLFYLAARPNSHWMLGMLLVASQLIVLGPQTYYAILTMRKNHWGTRS
;
A
#
# COMPACT_ATOMS: atom_id res chain seq x y z
N MET A 1 -56.25 27.58 -35.23
CA MET A 1 -57.00 26.30 -35.21
C MET A 1 -56.44 25.46 -36.35
N ASN A 2 -55.94 24.22 -36.25
CA ASN A 2 -55.94 23.13 -35.28
C ASN A 2 -54.64 22.33 -35.54
N ARG A 3 -53.82 22.00 -34.53
CA ARG A 3 -53.74 20.66 -33.88
C ARG A 3 -54.24 19.49 -34.75
N GLN A 4 -53.31 18.66 -35.26
CA GLN A 4 -53.28 17.20 -35.08
C GLN A 4 -52.12 16.53 -35.85
N SER A 5 -51.67 15.38 -35.30
CA SER A 5 -50.51 14.53 -35.67
C SER A 5 -49.17 15.06 -35.13
N LEU A 6 -48.47 14.43 -34.17
CA LEU A 6 -48.23 13.00 -33.94
C LEU A 6 -48.15 12.71 -32.43
N THR A 7 -49.13 11.98 -31.90
CA THR A 7 -49.05 11.30 -30.60
C THR A 7 -48.90 9.80 -30.84
N ARG A 8 -47.67 9.30 -30.69
CA ARG A 8 -47.32 7.92 -30.27
C ARG A 8 -45.79 7.80 -30.23
N ALA A 9 -45.19 8.32 -29.17
CA ALA A 9 -43.87 7.88 -28.73
C ALA A 9 -44.09 7.01 -27.50
N GLY A 10 -43.63 5.76 -27.58
CA GLY A 10 -43.86 4.72 -26.59
C GLY A 10 -43.30 5.05 -25.21
N HIS A 11 -43.76 4.27 -24.23
CA HIS A 11 -43.18 4.18 -22.91
C HIS A 11 -41.64 4.20 -22.94
N PRO A 12 -40.97 4.98 -22.07
CA PRO A 12 -39.53 5.03 -22.02
C PRO A 12 -39.00 3.69 -21.48
N GLY A 13 -38.24 2.97 -22.32
CA GLY A 13 -37.60 1.72 -21.95
C GLY A 13 -36.52 1.86 -20.85
N PRO A 14 -36.07 0.74 -20.27
CA PRO A 14 -35.20 0.70 -19.08
C PRO A 14 -33.76 1.18 -19.30
N GLU A 15 -33.39 1.61 -20.51
CA GLU A 15 -32.03 2.05 -20.84
C GLU A 15 -31.74 3.54 -20.54
N ARG A 16 -32.75 4.35 -20.17
CA ARG A 16 -32.53 5.73 -19.68
C ARG A 16 -32.06 5.82 -18.22
N ARG A 17 -31.68 4.70 -17.59
CA ARG A 17 -31.02 4.65 -16.27
C ARG A 17 -29.49 4.87 -16.31
N ARG A 18 -28.93 5.31 -17.44
CA ARG A 18 -27.47 5.32 -17.68
C ARG A 18 -26.83 6.73 -17.70
N TRP A 19 -27.20 7.59 -16.76
CA TRP A 19 -26.39 8.79 -16.44
C TRP A 19 -26.19 8.83 -14.93
N ARG A 20 -25.33 7.95 -14.41
CA ARG A 20 -24.82 8.12 -13.04
C ARG A 20 -23.79 9.24 -13.12
N ARG A 21 -24.01 10.34 -12.39
CA ARG A 21 -22.96 11.29 -11.98
C ARG A 21 -21.78 10.48 -11.47
N VAL A 22 -20.57 10.72 -11.98
CA VAL A 22 -19.41 9.94 -11.51
C VAL A 22 -18.37 10.78 -10.77
N TYR A 23 -18.22 12.09 -11.02
CA TYR A 23 -17.07 12.84 -10.47
C TYR A 23 -17.40 14.27 -9.99
N ASP A 24 -16.70 14.70 -8.93
CA ASP A 24 -16.82 16.02 -8.25
C ASP A 24 -16.40 17.20 -9.16
N ASP A 25 -16.77 18.43 -8.81
CA ASP A 25 -16.34 19.64 -9.51
C ASP A 25 -14.80 19.82 -9.43
N PHE A 26 -14.12 19.97 -10.58
CA PHE A 26 -12.66 20.19 -10.62
C PHE A 26 -12.23 21.23 -11.66
N PRO A 27 -11.09 21.92 -11.43
CA PRO A 27 -10.61 22.96 -12.35
C PRO A 27 -10.11 22.37 -13.67
N VAL A 28 -10.53 22.99 -14.78
CA VAL A 28 -10.16 22.63 -16.14
C VAL A 28 -9.67 23.86 -16.89
N ALA A 29 -8.64 23.67 -17.72
CA ALA A 29 -8.12 24.69 -18.62
C ALA A 29 -8.27 24.25 -20.08
N LEU A 30 -8.90 25.08 -20.90
CA LEU A 30 -9.10 24.83 -22.33
C LEU A 30 -8.15 25.69 -23.16
N THR A 31 -7.55 25.07 -24.18
CA THR A 31 -6.73 25.76 -25.18
C THR A 31 -7.22 25.37 -26.58
N PRO A 32 -7.84 26.28 -27.34
CA PRO A 32 -8.23 26.03 -28.74
C PRO A 32 -7.09 25.46 -29.59
N VAL A 33 -7.39 24.70 -30.65
CA VAL A 33 -6.38 24.03 -31.51
C VAL A 33 -6.08 24.81 -32.80
N ALA A 34 -6.86 25.86 -33.14
CA ALA A 34 -6.70 26.62 -34.40
C ALA A 34 -5.49 27.58 -34.46
N SER A 35 -4.86 27.62 -35.65
CA SER A 35 -3.55 28.17 -36.03
C SER A 35 -3.41 29.71 -35.90
N GLY A 36 -2.33 30.16 -35.23
CA GLY A 36 -1.83 31.54 -35.32
C GLY A 36 -2.19 32.47 -34.15
N SER A 37 -1.16 32.95 -33.44
CA SER A 37 -1.17 33.92 -32.32
C SER A 37 -1.51 33.38 -30.92
N ARG A 38 -0.89 34.01 -29.91
CA ARG A 38 -0.86 33.63 -28.48
C ARG A 38 -2.26 33.28 -27.95
N ARG A 39 -2.53 31.98 -27.79
CA ARG A 39 -3.81 31.45 -27.29
C ARG A 39 -4.00 31.81 -25.82
N LYS A 40 -5.10 32.50 -25.50
CA LYS A 40 -5.51 32.72 -24.10
C LYS A 40 -6.10 31.42 -23.56
N VAL A 41 -5.56 30.94 -22.44
CA VAL A 41 -6.10 29.80 -21.69
C VAL A 41 -7.45 30.19 -21.11
N ILE A 42 -8.48 29.41 -21.39
CA ILE A 42 -9.82 29.58 -20.81
C ILE A 42 -9.86 28.70 -19.57
N LYS A 43 -10.11 29.29 -18.40
CA LYS A 43 -10.21 28.56 -17.12
C LYS A 43 -11.67 28.40 -16.76
N GLY A 44 -11.99 27.29 -16.13
CA GLY A 44 -13.33 27.09 -15.57
C GLY A 44 -13.41 25.79 -14.79
N VAL A 45 -14.63 25.37 -14.52
CA VAL A 45 -14.91 24.21 -13.66
C VAL A 45 -15.68 23.17 -14.47
N ALA A 46 -15.21 21.93 -14.42
CA ALA A 46 -15.98 20.79 -14.92
C ALA A 46 -17.14 20.53 -13.96
N LEU A 47 -18.36 20.55 -14.49
CA LEU A 47 -19.60 20.31 -13.77
C LEU A 47 -20.10 18.87 -13.92
N ASP A 48 -19.74 18.22 -15.03
CA ASP A 48 -20.05 16.81 -15.27
C ASP A 48 -18.95 16.17 -16.12
N PHE A 49 -18.62 14.92 -15.85
CA PHE A 49 -17.55 14.19 -16.51
C PHE A 49 -17.97 12.73 -16.67
N ASP A 50 -18.13 12.31 -17.93
CA ASP A 50 -18.61 10.98 -18.26
C ASP A 50 -17.74 10.30 -19.33
N GLN A 51 -18.20 9.14 -19.82
CA GLN A 51 -17.45 8.35 -20.80
C GLN A 51 -17.38 8.98 -22.20
N GLU A 52 -18.24 9.95 -22.50
CA GLU A 52 -18.43 10.56 -23.82
C GLU A 52 -17.98 12.02 -23.87
N GLY A 53 -17.96 12.73 -22.73
CA GLY A 53 -17.58 14.13 -22.67
C GLY A 53 -17.38 14.71 -21.27
N VAL A 54 -17.16 16.03 -21.26
CA VAL A 54 -17.14 16.87 -20.07
C VAL A 54 -18.05 18.08 -20.29
N ARG A 55 -18.87 18.38 -19.30
CA ARG A 55 -19.63 19.62 -19.21
C ARG A 55 -18.83 20.64 -18.41
N PHE A 56 -18.58 21.80 -18.98
CA PHE A 56 -17.67 22.81 -18.47
C PHE A 56 -18.33 24.17 -18.46
N ARG A 57 -18.13 24.91 -17.37
CA ARG A 57 -18.54 26.31 -17.26
C ARG A 57 -17.40 27.22 -17.73
N SER A 58 -17.66 28.00 -18.77
CA SER A 58 -16.70 28.93 -19.38
C SER A 58 -17.07 30.39 -19.09
N ASP A 59 -16.06 31.21 -18.82
CA ASP A 59 -16.15 32.68 -18.76
C ASP A 59 -16.13 33.33 -20.16
N ARG A 60 -15.92 32.53 -21.21
CA ARG A 60 -15.81 32.99 -22.61
C ARG A 60 -16.57 32.12 -23.60
N PRO A 61 -17.06 32.70 -24.71
CA PRO A 61 -17.72 31.95 -25.76
C PRO A 61 -16.70 31.07 -26.52
N LEU A 62 -17.06 29.81 -26.72
CA LEU A 62 -16.39 28.86 -27.64
C LEU A 62 -17.29 28.62 -28.85
N ARG A 63 -16.74 28.17 -29.99
CA ARG A 63 -17.54 27.84 -31.17
C ARG A 63 -17.87 26.36 -31.23
N GLU A 64 -19.10 26.02 -31.63
CA GLU A 64 -19.46 24.62 -31.91
C GLU A 64 -18.58 24.05 -33.03
N GLY A 65 -18.10 22.82 -32.86
CA GLY A 65 -17.14 22.16 -33.74
C GLY A 65 -15.67 22.56 -33.52
N GLU A 66 -15.38 23.53 -32.66
CA GLU A 66 -14.01 23.95 -32.36
C GLU A 66 -13.24 22.84 -31.64
N ALA A 67 -12.05 22.51 -32.16
CA ALA A 67 -11.14 21.57 -31.51
C ALA A 67 -10.40 22.29 -30.37
N VAL A 68 -10.40 21.68 -29.18
CA VAL A 68 -9.77 22.20 -27.97
C VAL A 68 -8.88 21.16 -27.32
N ASN A 69 -7.82 21.60 -26.67
CA ASN A 69 -7.03 20.80 -25.74
C ASN A 69 -7.48 21.11 -24.32
N ILE A 70 -7.84 20.07 -23.59
CA ILE A 70 -8.41 20.09 -22.26
C ILE A 70 -7.30 19.66 -21.30
N ALA A 71 -6.85 20.57 -20.43
CA ALA A 71 -5.84 20.34 -19.43
C ALA A 71 -6.48 20.31 -18.05
N PHE A 72 -6.30 19.21 -17.32
CA PHE A 72 -6.84 19.04 -15.96
C PHE A 72 -6.06 17.98 -15.19
N THR A 73 -6.32 17.87 -13.90
CA THR A 73 -5.73 16.85 -13.04
C THR A 73 -6.79 15.79 -12.75
N LEU A 74 -6.45 14.51 -12.96
CA LEU A 74 -7.40 13.42 -12.77
C LEU A 74 -7.93 13.39 -11.32
N PRO A 75 -9.25 13.53 -11.08
CA PRO A 75 -9.82 13.55 -9.74
C PRO A 75 -9.75 12.16 -9.08
N ARG A 76 -9.87 12.11 -7.74
CA ARG A 76 -9.86 10.85 -6.95
C ARG A 76 -10.87 9.85 -7.47
N SER A 77 -12.07 10.37 -7.68
CA SER A 77 -13.23 9.58 -8.01
C SER A 77 -13.03 8.86 -9.36
N ALA A 78 -12.28 9.45 -10.32
CA ALA A 78 -11.97 8.85 -11.63
C ALA A 78 -10.96 7.70 -11.58
N SER A 79 -9.98 7.74 -10.67
CA SER A 79 -9.08 6.62 -10.42
C SER A 79 -8.40 6.76 -9.07
N ASN A 80 -8.66 5.82 -8.16
CA ASN A 80 -7.93 5.73 -6.90
C ASN A 80 -6.42 5.53 -7.12
N SER A 81 -6.03 4.84 -8.20
CA SER A 81 -4.63 4.52 -8.46
C SER A 81 -3.83 5.64 -9.11
N PHE A 82 -4.49 6.55 -9.84
CA PHE A 82 -3.84 7.60 -10.63
C PHE A 82 -4.39 9.00 -10.34
N ARG A 83 -4.90 9.20 -9.11
CA ARG A 83 -5.24 10.54 -8.59
C ARG A 83 -4.05 11.48 -8.75
N GLY A 84 -4.29 12.68 -9.28
CA GLY A 84 -3.24 13.68 -9.39
C GLY A 84 -2.48 13.66 -10.71
N LEU A 85 -2.80 12.72 -11.61
CA LEU A 85 -2.17 12.65 -12.93
C LEU A 85 -2.56 13.87 -13.78
N PRO A 86 -1.60 14.73 -14.18
CA PRO A 86 -1.89 15.83 -15.09
C PRO A 86 -2.20 15.27 -16.49
N CYS A 87 -3.39 15.56 -16.99
CA CYS A 87 -3.89 15.11 -18.28
C CYS A 87 -4.01 16.31 -19.24
N ARG A 88 -3.62 16.09 -20.50
CA ARG A 88 -3.86 17.03 -21.61
C ARG A 88 -4.46 16.25 -22.76
N TRP A 89 -5.75 16.44 -22.99
CA TRP A 89 -6.53 15.62 -23.91
C TRP A 89 -7.21 16.47 -24.98
N PRO A 90 -7.25 16.00 -26.24
CA PRO A 90 -8.05 16.67 -27.25
C PRO A 90 -9.55 16.47 -26.97
N GLY A 91 -10.36 17.45 -27.36
CA GLY A 91 -11.82 17.38 -27.35
C GLY A 91 -12.40 18.27 -28.44
N LYS A 92 -13.68 18.06 -28.75
CA LYS A 92 -14.43 18.92 -29.68
C LYS A 92 -15.60 19.56 -28.95
N VAL A 93 -15.80 20.86 -29.16
CA VAL A 93 -16.97 21.58 -28.64
C VAL A 93 -18.22 21.11 -29.37
N ARG A 94 -19.21 20.59 -28.65
CA ARG A 94 -20.46 20.07 -29.21
C ARG A 94 -21.67 20.95 -28.91
N ILE A 95 -21.73 21.56 -27.73
CA ILE A 95 -22.84 22.42 -27.35
C ILE A 95 -22.28 23.62 -26.61
N VAL A 96 -22.77 24.82 -26.94
CA VAL A 96 -22.49 26.05 -26.20
C VAL A 96 -23.82 26.73 -25.92
N ARG A 97 -24.21 26.83 -24.65
CA ARG A 97 -25.43 27.54 -24.23
C ARG A 97 -25.06 28.74 -23.34
N PRO A 98 -25.52 29.96 -23.64
CA PRO A 98 -25.41 31.06 -22.69
C PRO A 98 -26.29 30.76 -21.46
N MET A 99 -25.78 31.04 -20.26
CA MET A 99 -26.55 31.02 -19.02
C MET A 99 -27.06 32.42 -18.70
N GLU A 100 -28.29 32.53 -18.19
CA GLU A 100 -28.85 33.79 -17.69
C GLU A 100 -28.25 34.12 -16.31
N GLY A 101 -27.64 35.30 -16.18
CA GLY A 101 -26.99 35.79 -14.96
C GLY A 101 -26.33 37.17 -15.17
N GLU A 102 -25.90 37.83 -14.09
CA GLU A 102 -25.27 39.18 -14.14
C GLU A 102 -23.89 39.18 -14.83
N GLU A 103 -23.21 38.03 -14.90
CA GLU A 103 -21.92 37.86 -15.59
C GLU A 103 -22.05 36.90 -16.79
N PRO A 104 -21.36 37.16 -17.92
CA PRO A 104 -21.44 36.33 -19.12
C PRO A 104 -20.84 34.94 -18.86
N CYS A 105 -21.70 33.93 -18.77
CA CYS A 105 -21.31 32.56 -18.48
C CYS A 105 -21.87 31.59 -19.53
N TYR A 106 -21.03 30.65 -20.00
CA TYR A 106 -21.41 29.69 -21.03
C TYR A 106 -21.31 28.25 -20.50
N ASP A 107 -22.34 27.46 -20.76
CA ASP A 107 -22.37 26.02 -20.56
C ASP A 107 -21.85 25.32 -21.82
N VAL A 108 -20.68 24.68 -21.71
CA VAL A 108 -19.98 24.07 -22.84
C VAL A 108 -19.92 22.57 -22.64
N VAL A 109 -20.41 21.80 -23.61
CA VAL A 109 -20.25 20.34 -23.65
C VAL A 109 -19.15 20.00 -24.63
N LEU A 110 -18.10 19.36 -24.13
CA LEU A 110 -16.98 18.86 -24.92
C LEU A 110 -17.14 17.35 -25.09
N GLN A 111 -16.95 16.86 -26.32
CA GLN A 111 -16.96 15.44 -26.63
C GLN A 111 -15.52 14.90 -26.73
N TRP A 112 -15.29 13.73 -26.12
CA TRP A 112 -14.02 13.02 -26.22
C TRP A 112 -13.83 12.40 -27.62
N PRO A 113 -12.59 12.31 -28.12
CA PRO A 113 -12.28 11.60 -29.36
C PRO A 113 -12.31 10.08 -29.21
N LEU A 114 -12.15 9.57 -27.98
CA LEU A 114 -12.17 8.15 -27.60
C LEU A 114 -12.93 8.01 -26.28
N PRO A 115 -13.42 6.80 -25.94
CA PRO A 115 -13.98 6.54 -24.62
C PRO A 115 -13.00 6.93 -23.51
N LEU A 116 -13.51 7.56 -22.46
CA LEU A 116 -12.71 8.01 -21.32
C LEU A 116 -11.76 6.92 -20.75
N PRO A 117 -12.18 5.65 -20.55
CA PRO A 117 -11.28 4.62 -20.01
C PRO A 117 -10.03 4.39 -20.86
N ASP A 118 -10.16 4.44 -22.18
CA ASP A 118 -9.04 4.25 -23.10
C ASP A 118 -8.08 5.45 -23.08
N MET A 119 -8.64 6.67 -22.99
CA MET A 119 -7.85 7.89 -22.83
C MET A 119 -7.08 7.90 -21.51
N VAL A 120 -7.73 7.52 -20.41
CA VAL A 120 -7.11 7.37 -19.09
C VAL A 120 -6.00 6.32 -19.15
N GLN A 121 -6.28 5.13 -19.70
CA GLN A 121 -5.31 4.05 -19.78
C GLN A 121 -4.10 4.42 -20.65
N GLY A 122 -4.32 5.10 -21.77
CA GLY A 122 -3.25 5.61 -22.63
C GLY A 122 -2.37 6.65 -21.93
N ALA A 123 -2.98 7.61 -21.22
CA ALA A 123 -2.27 8.62 -20.45
C ALA A 123 -1.46 7.99 -19.31
N VAL A 124 -2.06 7.05 -18.58
CA VAL A 124 -1.42 6.27 -17.52
C VAL A 124 -0.22 5.50 -18.05
N ASN A 125 -0.38 4.79 -19.17
CA ASN A 125 0.68 4.00 -19.79
C ASN A 125 1.84 4.90 -20.25
N SER A 126 1.55 6.02 -20.92
CA SER A 126 2.57 6.97 -21.37
C SER A 126 3.34 7.59 -20.20
N HIS A 127 2.63 8.02 -19.15
CA HIS A 127 3.25 8.54 -17.92
C HIS A 127 4.16 7.49 -17.29
N ARG A 128 3.62 6.28 -17.07
CA ARG A 128 4.35 5.17 -16.46
C ARG A 128 5.61 4.83 -17.26
N GLN A 129 5.54 4.74 -18.59
CA GLN A 129 6.71 4.47 -19.43
C GLN A 129 7.81 5.53 -19.28
N LYS A 130 7.45 6.82 -19.26
CA LYS A 130 8.41 7.92 -19.03
C LYS A 130 9.10 7.80 -17.68
N ILE A 131 8.34 7.54 -16.62
CA ILE A 131 8.90 7.39 -15.27
C ILE A 131 9.77 6.12 -15.18
N LEU A 132 9.38 5.02 -15.81
CA LEU A 132 10.18 3.80 -15.87
C LEU A 132 11.49 3.99 -16.66
N ALA A 133 11.50 4.84 -17.69
CA ALA A 133 12.74 5.20 -18.40
C ALA A 133 13.70 5.98 -17.49
N TRP A 134 13.20 6.95 -16.72
CA TRP A 134 14.00 7.64 -15.70
C TRP A 134 14.50 6.70 -14.61
N LEU A 135 13.64 5.79 -14.14
CA LEU A 135 14.05 4.77 -13.17
C LEU A 135 15.18 3.91 -13.74
N PHE A 136 15.07 3.48 -15.00
CA PHE A 136 16.13 2.71 -15.66
C PHE A 136 17.46 3.49 -15.71
N LEU A 137 17.42 4.78 -16.07
CA LEU A 137 18.62 5.64 -16.06
C LEU A 137 19.25 5.75 -14.67
N VAL A 138 18.44 5.97 -13.62
CA VAL A 138 18.93 6.02 -12.23
C VAL A 138 19.56 4.70 -11.81
N LEU A 139 18.92 3.57 -12.13
CA LEU A 139 19.46 2.24 -11.84
C LEU A 139 20.77 1.98 -12.60
N ALA A 140 20.87 2.42 -13.86
CA ALA A 140 22.10 2.32 -14.65
C ALA A 140 23.24 3.17 -14.05
N LEU A 141 22.93 4.37 -13.55
CA LEU A 141 23.89 5.21 -12.83
C LEU A 141 24.38 4.54 -11.54
N ILE A 142 23.49 3.90 -10.78
CA ILE A 142 23.87 3.12 -9.59
C ILE A 142 24.83 1.98 -9.98
N ILE A 143 24.51 1.22 -11.04
CA ILE A 143 25.38 0.15 -11.55
C ILE A 143 26.74 0.70 -11.98
N TRP A 144 26.76 1.81 -12.71
CA TRP A 144 27.99 2.48 -13.13
C TRP A 144 28.84 2.94 -11.94
N MET A 145 28.22 3.53 -10.90
CA MET A 145 28.93 3.88 -9.68
C MET A 145 29.51 2.65 -8.97
N LYS A 146 28.79 1.51 -8.95
CA LYS A 146 29.32 0.26 -8.38
C LYS A 146 30.46 -0.28 -9.23
N TRP A 147 30.38 -0.17 -10.55
CA TRP A 147 31.48 -0.53 -11.44
C TRP A 147 32.73 0.33 -11.18
N ASP A 148 32.57 1.65 -11.07
CA ASP A 148 33.70 2.56 -10.79
C ASP A 148 34.37 2.26 -9.44
N ASN A 149 33.57 1.93 -8.43
CA ASN A 149 34.04 1.52 -7.11
C ASN A 149 34.96 0.29 -7.11
N LEU A 150 34.94 -0.57 -8.15
CA LEU A 150 35.84 -1.73 -8.26
C LEU A 150 37.32 -1.32 -8.31
N LYS A 151 37.63 -0.14 -8.87
CA LYS A 151 39.00 0.41 -8.92
C LYS A 151 39.60 0.58 -7.53
N PHE A 152 38.74 0.85 -6.55
CA PHE A 152 39.14 1.14 -5.18
C PHE A 152 39.02 -0.07 -4.24
N PHE A 153 38.58 -1.22 -4.75
CA PHE A 153 38.27 -2.41 -3.95
C PHE A 153 39.42 -2.79 -3.01
N TRP A 154 40.64 -2.87 -3.53
CA TRP A 154 41.81 -3.35 -2.80
C TRP A 154 42.27 -2.41 -1.68
N TYR A 155 41.86 -1.13 -1.68
CA TYR A 155 42.20 -0.21 -0.59
C TYR A 155 41.36 -0.46 0.66
N THR A 156 40.07 -0.79 0.51
CA THR A 156 39.17 -1.07 1.64
C THR A 156 38.19 -2.22 1.35
N PRO A 157 38.67 -3.47 1.21
CA PRO A 157 37.88 -4.59 0.68
C PRO A 157 36.56 -4.82 1.42
N TRP A 158 36.55 -4.77 2.75
CA TRP A 158 35.36 -5.02 3.56
C TRP A 158 34.20 -4.03 3.30
N VAL A 159 34.54 -2.77 3.02
CA VAL A 159 33.56 -1.71 2.76
C VAL A 159 32.96 -1.89 1.38
N TYR A 160 33.80 -2.21 0.40
CA TYR A 160 33.34 -2.49 -0.95
C TYR A 160 32.56 -3.80 -1.03
N ILE A 161 32.93 -4.85 -0.28
CA ILE A 161 32.12 -6.07 -0.12
C ILE A 161 30.73 -5.69 0.40
N TYR A 162 30.63 -4.92 1.49
CA TYR A 162 29.34 -4.45 2.00
C TYR A 162 28.58 -3.64 0.94
N SER A 163 29.24 -2.67 0.30
CA SER A 163 28.67 -1.77 -0.72
C SER A 163 28.13 -2.53 -1.94
N PHE A 164 28.87 -3.53 -2.44
CA PHE A 164 28.44 -4.39 -3.54
C PHE A 164 27.30 -5.30 -3.11
N THR A 165 27.37 -5.86 -1.91
CA THR A 165 26.34 -6.75 -1.37
C THR A 165 25.01 -6.02 -1.20
N ILE A 166 25.00 -4.85 -0.55
CA ILE A 166 23.77 -4.05 -0.41
C ILE A 166 23.27 -3.52 -1.75
N GLY A 167 24.18 -3.11 -2.65
CA GLY A 167 23.83 -2.66 -3.99
C GLY A 167 23.18 -3.76 -4.82
N ALA A 168 23.78 -4.95 -4.85
CA ALA A 168 23.23 -6.13 -5.52
C ALA A 168 21.90 -6.56 -4.90
N TYR A 169 21.80 -6.58 -3.57
CA TYR A 169 20.55 -6.88 -2.87
C TYR A 169 19.43 -5.90 -3.27
N PHE A 170 19.72 -4.60 -3.22
CA PHE A 170 18.77 -3.54 -3.58
C PHE A 170 18.31 -3.66 -5.05
N LEU A 171 19.25 -3.70 -5.99
CA LEU A 171 18.96 -3.84 -7.42
C LEU A 171 18.17 -5.13 -7.71
N SER A 172 18.48 -6.22 -7.01
CA SER A 172 17.75 -7.48 -7.16
C SER A 172 16.27 -7.34 -6.82
N ARG A 173 15.87 -6.44 -5.91
CA ARG A 173 14.45 -6.26 -5.56
C ARG A 173 13.64 -5.72 -6.73
N PHE A 174 14.16 -4.74 -7.47
CA PHE A 174 13.49 -4.21 -8.66
C PHE A 174 13.41 -5.22 -9.80
N LEU A 175 14.42 -6.09 -9.91
CA LEU A 175 14.44 -7.15 -10.91
C LEU A 175 13.47 -8.27 -10.53
N ILE A 176 13.58 -8.82 -9.32
CA ILE A 176 12.77 -9.95 -8.85
C ILE A 176 11.30 -9.55 -8.76
N SER A 177 10.98 -8.33 -8.30
CA SER A 177 9.58 -7.88 -8.24
C SER A 177 8.89 -7.83 -9.61
N LYS A 178 9.62 -7.80 -10.73
CA LYS A 178 9.01 -7.89 -12.08
C LYS A 178 8.52 -9.31 -12.41
N PHE A 179 9.09 -10.33 -11.79
CA PHE A 179 8.66 -11.72 -11.94
C PHE A 179 7.53 -12.08 -10.98
N TYR A 180 7.11 -11.16 -10.12
CA TYR A 180 5.94 -11.34 -9.28
C TYR A 180 4.67 -11.47 -10.14
N GLN A 181 3.84 -12.44 -9.79
CA GLN A 181 2.52 -12.64 -10.37
C GLN A 181 1.51 -12.84 -9.24
N ALA A 182 0.41 -12.08 -9.29
CA ALA A 182 -0.70 -12.28 -8.39
C ALA A 182 -1.39 -13.63 -8.69
N PRO A 183 -1.82 -14.39 -7.67
CA PRO A 183 -2.61 -15.60 -7.89
C PRO A 183 -3.82 -15.34 -8.80
N PRO A 184 -4.13 -16.23 -9.76
CA PRO A 184 -5.31 -16.08 -10.61
C PRO A 184 -6.59 -16.24 -9.80
N MET A 185 -7.68 -15.64 -10.28
CA MET A 185 -9.01 -15.92 -9.77
C MET A 185 -9.45 -17.29 -10.23
N THR A 186 -9.90 -18.12 -9.30
CA THR A 186 -10.28 -19.53 -9.56
C THR A 186 -11.74 -19.82 -9.24
N GLY A 187 -12.42 -18.91 -8.52
CA GLY A 187 -13.76 -19.17 -7.97
C GLY A 187 -13.76 -20.10 -6.75
N TYR A 188 -12.58 -20.44 -6.20
CA TYR A 188 -12.48 -21.17 -4.94
C TYR A 188 -13.04 -20.32 -3.79
N GLU A 189 -14.05 -20.86 -3.10
CA GLU A 189 -14.77 -20.16 -2.03
C GLU A 189 -14.93 -21.09 -0.81
N PRO A 190 -13.84 -21.30 -0.03
CA PRO A 190 -13.89 -22.08 1.21
C PRO A 190 -14.66 -21.34 2.31
N THR A 191 -14.98 -22.00 3.42
CA THR A 191 -15.46 -21.27 4.59
C THR A 191 -14.34 -20.42 5.21
N LEU A 192 -14.67 -19.21 5.68
CA LEU A 192 -13.70 -18.31 6.30
C LEU A 192 -14.18 -17.74 7.63
N SER A 193 -13.24 -17.52 8.54
CA SER A 193 -13.46 -16.85 9.82
C SER A 193 -12.59 -15.60 9.89
N ILE A 194 -13.24 -14.44 9.96
CA ILE A 194 -12.56 -13.16 10.14
C ILE A 194 -12.36 -12.95 11.64
N VAL A 195 -11.11 -12.89 12.08
CA VAL A 195 -10.73 -12.74 13.49
C VAL A 195 -10.12 -11.36 13.71
N ILE A 196 -10.77 -10.57 14.56
CA ILE A 196 -10.35 -9.23 14.95
C ILE A 196 -10.04 -9.22 16.45
N SER A 197 -8.79 -8.97 16.82
CA SER A 197 -8.42 -8.73 18.23
C SER A 197 -8.44 -7.24 18.51
N VAL A 198 -9.16 -6.81 19.55
CA VAL A 198 -9.35 -5.39 19.86
C VAL A 198 -8.96 -5.07 21.30
N ARG A 199 -8.37 -3.88 21.50
CA ARG A 199 -8.12 -3.30 22.82
C ARG A 199 -8.08 -1.78 22.75
N ASN A 200 -9.05 -1.13 23.39
CA ASN A 200 -9.20 0.32 23.42
C ASN A 200 -9.19 0.97 22.01
N GLU A 201 -10.21 0.65 21.20
CA GLU A 201 -10.36 1.08 19.80
C GLU A 201 -11.78 1.56 19.49
N GLU A 202 -12.38 2.32 20.41
CA GLU A 202 -13.75 2.82 20.28
C GLU A 202 -14.01 3.60 18.98
N ASP A 203 -13.00 4.32 18.46
CA ASP A 203 -13.11 5.15 17.26
C ASP A 203 -13.11 4.37 15.94
N ALA A 204 -12.44 3.22 15.88
CA ALA A 204 -12.13 2.53 14.62
C ALA A 204 -12.87 1.20 14.46
N ILE A 205 -13.16 0.50 15.56
CA ILE A 205 -13.66 -0.88 15.52
C ILE A 205 -14.99 -1.02 14.76
N ALA A 206 -15.88 -0.03 14.86
CA ALA A 206 -17.15 -0.02 14.15
C ALA A 206 -16.94 -0.08 12.63
N LYS A 207 -16.07 0.79 12.10
CA LYS A 207 -15.77 0.84 10.67
C LYS A 207 -15.05 -0.44 10.20
N THR A 208 -14.19 -1.04 11.04
CA THR A 208 -13.56 -2.33 10.74
C THR A 208 -14.59 -3.44 10.61
N VAL A 209 -15.50 -3.58 11.58
CA VAL A 209 -16.57 -4.60 11.56
C VAL A 209 -17.52 -4.37 10.39
N ASP A 210 -17.96 -3.13 10.17
CA ASP A 210 -18.81 -2.76 9.02
C ASP A 210 -18.14 -3.18 7.70
N SER A 211 -16.84 -2.91 7.52
CA SER A 211 -16.11 -3.32 6.30
C SER A 211 -16.03 -4.85 6.10
N CYS A 212 -16.04 -5.63 7.19
CA CYS A 212 -16.02 -7.09 7.13
C CYS A 212 -17.37 -7.66 6.68
N PHE A 213 -18.48 -7.08 7.12
CA PHE A 213 -19.83 -7.45 6.69
C PHE A 213 -20.15 -6.91 5.28
N ASP A 214 -19.62 -5.75 4.89
CA ASP A 214 -19.81 -5.18 3.55
C ASP A 214 -19.01 -5.89 2.45
N ALA A 215 -18.03 -6.72 2.83
CA ALA A 215 -17.24 -7.50 1.89
C ALA A 215 -18.12 -8.42 1.01
N ASP A 216 -17.75 -8.56 -0.24
CA ASP A 216 -18.39 -9.46 -1.21
C ASP A 216 -17.89 -10.88 -0.98
N TYR A 217 -18.60 -11.63 -0.14
CA TYR A 217 -18.42 -13.06 0.10
C TYR A 217 -19.74 -13.67 0.56
N PRO A 218 -20.06 -14.95 0.25
CA PRO A 218 -21.32 -15.55 0.67
C PRO A 218 -21.49 -15.57 2.19
N ASP A 219 -22.60 -15.03 2.70
CA ASP A 219 -22.86 -14.90 4.15
C ASP A 219 -22.76 -16.22 4.90
N HIS A 220 -23.29 -17.30 4.34
CA HIS A 220 -23.26 -18.64 4.94
C HIS A 220 -21.86 -19.29 4.92
N LYS A 221 -20.87 -18.68 4.27
CA LYS A 221 -19.47 -19.15 4.22
C LYS A 221 -18.52 -18.23 4.98
N ARG A 222 -19.00 -17.18 5.62
CA ARG A 222 -18.18 -16.28 6.43
C ARG A 222 -18.72 -16.16 7.83
N GLU A 223 -17.81 -16.00 8.78
CA GLU A 223 -18.14 -15.54 10.11
C GLU A 223 -17.20 -14.41 10.52
N VAL A 224 -17.67 -13.55 11.42
CA VAL A 224 -16.88 -12.45 11.99
C VAL A 224 -16.81 -12.66 13.49
N ILE A 225 -15.58 -12.77 13.99
CA ILE A 225 -15.25 -13.01 15.39
C ILE A 225 -14.41 -11.83 15.89
N VAL A 226 -14.91 -11.13 16.90
CA VAL A 226 -14.17 -10.09 17.61
C VAL A 226 -13.78 -10.61 18.99
N VAL A 227 -12.50 -10.46 19.35
CA VAL A 227 -11.99 -10.79 20.68
C VAL A 227 -11.50 -9.51 21.35
N ASP A 228 -12.23 -9.07 22.37
CA ASP A 228 -11.90 -7.93 23.20
C ASP A 228 -10.94 -8.33 24.33
N ASP A 229 -9.71 -7.81 24.27
CA ASP A 229 -8.62 -8.04 25.24
C ASP A 229 -8.76 -7.16 26.50
N GLY A 230 -9.97 -7.12 27.04
CA GLY A 230 -10.32 -6.38 28.25
C GLY A 230 -10.18 -4.87 28.08
N SER A 231 -10.87 -4.30 27.09
CA SER A 231 -10.90 -2.85 26.88
C SER A 231 -11.47 -2.09 28.07
N ALA A 232 -10.91 -0.92 28.35
CA ALA A 232 -11.30 -0.03 29.45
C ALA A 232 -12.02 1.25 28.98
N ASP A 233 -12.07 1.49 27.67
CA ASP A 233 -12.78 2.60 27.04
C ASP A 233 -14.20 2.19 26.62
N GLN A 234 -14.83 2.91 25.69
CA GLN A 234 -16.18 2.60 25.18
C GLN A 234 -16.22 1.43 24.18
N THR A 235 -15.09 0.78 23.87
CA THR A 235 -15.05 -0.37 22.94
C THR A 235 -16.12 -1.43 23.27
N PRO A 236 -16.31 -1.88 24.53
CA PRO A 236 -17.32 -2.89 24.84
C PRO A 236 -18.75 -2.44 24.54
N ARG A 237 -19.03 -1.13 24.67
CA ARG A 237 -20.33 -0.56 24.30
C ARG A 237 -20.52 -0.58 22.78
N VAL A 238 -19.52 -0.14 22.03
CA VAL A 238 -19.55 -0.17 20.56
C VAL A 238 -19.75 -1.60 20.04
N LEU A 239 -19.10 -2.59 20.66
CA LEU A 239 -19.28 -4.00 20.30
C LEU A 239 -20.72 -4.50 20.54
N LYS A 240 -21.37 -4.08 21.63
CA LYS A 240 -22.79 -4.41 21.87
C LYS A 240 -23.71 -3.81 20.80
N ASP A 241 -23.47 -2.56 20.42
CA ASP A 241 -24.24 -1.90 19.36
C ASP A 241 -24.03 -2.60 18.00
N LEU A 242 -22.81 -3.06 17.71
CA LEU A 242 -22.51 -3.85 16.52
C LEU A 242 -23.16 -5.23 16.54
N GLN A 243 -23.25 -5.92 17.68
CA GLN A 243 -23.96 -7.19 17.79
C GLN A 243 -25.48 -7.02 17.56
N ALA A 244 -26.06 -5.91 17.99
CA ALA A 244 -27.46 -5.59 17.70
C ALA A 244 -27.68 -5.32 16.20
N ARG A 245 -26.71 -4.70 15.52
CA ARG A 245 -26.74 -4.45 14.07
C ARG A 245 -26.48 -5.73 13.24
N TYR A 246 -25.59 -6.60 13.71
CA TYR A 246 -25.14 -7.80 13.03
C TYR A 246 -25.33 -9.03 13.93
N PRO A 247 -26.50 -9.70 13.87
CA PRO A 247 -26.80 -10.86 14.72
C PRO A 247 -25.81 -12.04 14.58
N GLY A 248 -25.07 -12.13 13.46
CA GLY A 248 -24.04 -13.13 13.22
C GLY A 248 -22.64 -12.78 13.79
N LEU A 249 -22.48 -11.61 14.43
CA LEU A 249 -21.21 -11.19 15.01
C LEU A 249 -20.95 -11.92 16.33
N LYS A 250 -19.89 -12.74 16.37
CA LYS A 250 -19.41 -13.39 17.59
C LYS A 250 -18.45 -12.46 18.32
N VAL A 251 -18.73 -12.14 19.59
CA VAL A 251 -17.85 -11.31 20.43
C VAL A 251 -17.43 -12.11 21.66
N PHE A 252 -16.13 -12.18 21.91
CA PHE A 252 -15.54 -12.81 23.09
C PHE A 252 -14.75 -11.77 23.89
N THR A 253 -15.01 -11.65 25.19
CA THR A 253 -14.21 -10.80 26.07
C THR A 253 -13.28 -11.66 26.92
N ILE A 254 -12.00 -11.31 26.94
CA ILE A 254 -10.97 -11.98 27.75
C ILE A 254 -10.31 -10.98 28.70
N PRO A 255 -9.71 -11.43 29.82
CA PRO A 255 -8.87 -10.58 30.64
C PRO A 255 -7.68 -10.02 29.81
N PRO A 256 -7.16 -8.82 30.12
CA PRO A 256 -6.04 -8.22 29.40
C PRO A 256 -4.79 -9.13 29.34
N SER A 257 -4.63 -9.82 28.22
CA SER A 257 -3.65 -10.89 27.98
C SER A 257 -2.78 -10.64 26.75
N GLY A 258 -3.13 -9.64 25.93
CA GLY A 258 -2.39 -9.21 24.75
C GLY A 258 -2.88 -9.84 23.43
N LYS A 259 -2.49 -9.21 22.32
CA LYS A 259 -2.94 -9.54 20.95
C LYS A 259 -2.84 -11.03 20.64
N ARG A 260 -1.72 -11.68 20.98
CA ARG A 260 -1.49 -13.10 20.68
C ARG A 260 -2.55 -14.01 21.29
N VAL A 261 -2.92 -13.77 22.54
CA VAL A 261 -3.95 -14.55 23.24
C VAL A 261 -5.31 -14.27 22.61
N GLY A 262 -5.62 -13.01 22.30
CA GLY A 262 -6.84 -12.64 21.56
C GLY A 262 -6.96 -13.36 20.22
N MET A 263 -5.89 -13.36 19.41
CA MET A 263 -5.83 -14.09 18.13
C MET A 263 -6.04 -15.59 18.33
N ALA A 264 -5.38 -16.21 19.32
CA ALA A 264 -5.53 -17.63 19.59
C ALA A 264 -6.94 -18.01 20.07
N THR A 265 -7.56 -17.19 20.91
CA THR A 265 -8.97 -17.34 21.30
C THR A 265 -9.87 -17.29 20.07
N GLY A 266 -9.65 -16.35 19.16
CA GLY A 266 -10.40 -16.26 17.91
C GLY A 266 -10.23 -17.51 17.04
N VAL A 267 -9.00 -18.00 16.85
CA VAL A 267 -8.73 -19.22 16.07
C VAL A 267 -9.40 -20.46 16.67
N ARG A 268 -9.39 -20.61 18.00
CA ARG A 268 -10.02 -21.75 18.69
C ARG A 268 -11.54 -21.75 18.54
N ASN A 269 -12.16 -20.58 18.48
CA ASN A 269 -13.61 -20.41 18.32
C ASN A 269 -14.06 -20.27 16.85
N ALA A 270 -13.11 -20.22 15.91
CA ALA A 270 -13.39 -20.19 14.49
C ALA A 270 -13.78 -21.59 13.97
N GLU A 271 -14.69 -21.61 13.00
CA GLU A 271 -15.21 -22.79 12.31
C GLU A 271 -14.74 -22.86 10.85
N GLY A 272 -14.35 -21.73 10.27
CA GLY A 272 -13.92 -21.61 8.88
C GLY A 272 -12.62 -22.35 8.57
N GLU A 273 -12.52 -22.90 7.37
CA GLU A 273 -11.30 -23.55 6.86
C GLU A 273 -10.11 -22.58 6.78
N ILE A 274 -10.40 -21.31 6.48
CA ILE A 274 -9.42 -20.22 6.38
C ILE A 274 -9.66 -19.20 7.49
N ILE A 275 -8.62 -18.88 8.26
CA ILE A 275 -8.62 -17.77 9.21
C ILE A 275 -8.12 -16.52 8.51
N VAL A 276 -8.88 -15.44 8.58
CA VAL A 276 -8.49 -14.12 8.10
C VAL A 276 -8.29 -13.21 9.30
N PHE A 277 -7.06 -12.78 9.57
CA PHE A 277 -6.77 -11.78 10.60
C PHE A 277 -6.91 -10.38 10.04
N VAL A 278 -7.61 -9.53 10.79
CA VAL A 278 -7.78 -8.10 10.52
C VAL A 278 -7.52 -7.32 11.81
N ASP A 279 -6.66 -6.31 11.74
CA ASP A 279 -6.42 -5.41 12.87
C ASP A 279 -7.66 -4.52 13.10
N SER A 280 -7.92 -4.16 14.36
CA SER A 280 -9.10 -3.37 14.78
C SER A 280 -9.19 -1.94 14.23
N ASP A 281 -8.13 -1.47 13.56
CA ASP A 281 -8.03 -0.17 12.87
C ASP A 281 -7.77 -0.33 11.37
N THR A 282 -8.09 -1.51 10.81
CA THR A 282 -7.97 -1.83 9.39
C THR A 282 -9.33 -2.01 8.74
N PHE A 283 -9.48 -1.49 7.52
CA PHE A 283 -10.70 -1.52 6.73
C PHE A 283 -10.44 -2.30 5.43
N ILE A 284 -11.22 -3.35 5.18
CA ILE A 284 -11.01 -4.20 4.01
C ILE A 284 -11.85 -3.72 2.82
N TYR A 285 -11.31 -3.85 1.61
CA TYR A 285 -12.07 -3.53 0.39
C TYR A 285 -13.11 -4.61 0.11
N ARG A 286 -14.20 -4.21 -0.57
CA ARG A 286 -15.33 -5.10 -0.86
C ARG A 286 -14.91 -6.43 -1.51
N ASN A 287 -13.97 -6.42 -2.45
CA ASN A 287 -13.51 -7.63 -3.13
C ASN A 287 -12.38 -8.39 -2.41
N ALA A 288 -11.90 -7.94 -1.25
CA ALA A 288 -10.69 -8.44 -0.61
C ALA A 288 -10.77 -9.93 -0.23
N LEU A 289 -11.92 -10.39 0.28
CA LEU A 289 -12.11 -11.77 0.71
C LEU A 289 -12.07 -12.78 -0.44
N ARG A 290 -12.73 -12.49 -1.58
CA ARG A 290 -12.62 -13.32 -2.80
C ARG A 290 -11.18 -13.41 -3.31
N GLN A 291 -10.40 -12.34 -3.18
CA GLN A 291 -9.01 -12.32 -3.62
C GLN A 291 -8.08 -13.05 -2.64
N ILE A 292 -8.34 -12.99 -1.33
CA ILE A 292 -7.42 -13.51 -0.31
C ILE A 292 -7.41 -15.04 -0.25
N VAL A 293 -8.52 -15.67 -0.63
CA VAL A 293 -8.65 -17.12 -0.70
C VAL A 293 -7.98 -17.74 -1.92
N CYS A 294 -7.59 -16.94 -2.92
CA CYS A 294 -6.94 -17.43 -4.13
C CYS A 294 -5.56 -18.02 -3.83
N GLY A 295 -5.33 -19.27 -4.23
CA GLY A 295 -4.12 -20.03 -4.00
C GLY A 295 -4.24 -21.09 -2.89
N PHE A 296 -5.28 -21.02 -2.04
CA PHE A 296 -5.56 -22.01 -1.00
C PHE A 296 -6.15 -23.32 -1.55
N GLU A 297 -6.20 -23.52 -2.86
CA GLU A 297 -6.41 -24.82 -3.48
C GLU A 297 -5.16 -25.69 -3.34
N ALA A 298 -3.97 -25.07 -3.36
CA ALA A 298 -2.71 -25.78 -3.23
C ALA A 298 -2.43 -26.12 -1.76
N PRO A 299 -2.36 -27.41 -1.36
CA PRO A 299 -2.11 -27.78 0.04
C PRO A 299 -0.77 -27.25 0.57
N SER A 300 0.19 -27.01 -0.32
CA SER A 300 1.50 -26.42 0.02
C SER A 300 1.42 -24.96 0.45
N LEU A 301 0.33 -24.25 0.18
CA LEU A 301 0.12 -22.87 0.63
C LEU A 301 -0.45 -22.84 2.05
N GLY A 302 0.28 -22.21 2.96
CA GLY A 302 -0.14 -22.07 4.35
C GLY A 302 -0.71 -20.70 4.70
N ALA A 303 -0.26 -19.64 4.03
CA ALA A 303 -0.72 -18.28 4.30
C ALA A 303 -0.59 -17.32 3.11
N VAL A 304 -1.43 -16.28 3.13
CA VAL A 304 -1.46 -15.18 2.16
C VAL A 304 -1.40 -13.85 2.90
N SER A 305 -0.45 -13.00 2.53
CA SER A 305 -0.40 -11.59 2.95
C SER A 305 -1.21 -10.75 1.96
N GLY A 306 -2.12 -9.93 2.46
CA GLY A 306 -2.76 -8.88 1.66
C GLY A 306 -1.83 -7.70 1.38
N HIS A 307 -2.38 -6.70 0.70
CA HIS A 307 -1.79 -5.39 0.44
C HIS A 307 -2.52 -4.33 1.26
N THR A 308 -1.81 -3.68 2.18
CA THR A 308 -2.39 -2.64 3.03
C THR A 308 -1.83 -1.28 2.67
N GLU A 309 -2.73 -0.34 2.41
CA GLU A 309 -2.44 1.07 2.20
C GLU A 309 -2.70 1.87 3.48
N VAL A 310 -2.28 3.14 3.48
CA VAL A 310 -2.50 4.05 4.61
C VAL A 310 -3.85 4.74 4.43
N GLU A 311 -4.68 4.76 5.48
CA GLU A 311 -6.01 5.38 5.47
C GLU A 311 -5.95 6.92 5.58
N ASN A 312 -5.02 7.45 6.38
CA ASN A 312 -4.86 8.88 6.64
C ASN A 312 -3.60 9.51 5.98
N PRO A 313 -3.28 9.24 4.69
CA PRO A 313 -1.99 9.64 4.11
C PRO A 313 -1.85 11.16 3.97
N ASP A 314 -2.96 11.85 3.68
CA ASP A 314 -3.01 13.31 3.45
C ASP A 314 -3.00 14.13 4.76
N LYS A 315 -2.96 13.49 5.94
CA LYS A 315 -3.08 14.19 7.23
C LYS A 315 -1.88 15.10 7.53
N ASN A 316 -0.66 14.60 7.31
CA ASN A 316 0.58 15.37 7.43
C ASN A 316 1.75 14.67 6.69
N ALA A 317 2.94 15.30 6.70
CA ALA A 317 4.10 14.75 6.02
C ALA A 317 4.55 13.37 6.56
N LEU A 318 4.33 13.07 7.86
CA LEU A 318 4.68 11.78 8.45
C LEU A 318 3.73 10.67 8.00
N THR A 319 2.43 10.95 7.83
CA THR A 319 1.48 9.96 7.29
C THR A 319 1.73 9.71 5.80
N GLY A 320 2.04 10.74 5.01
CA GLY A 320 2.44 10.59 3.60
C GLY A 320 3.76 9.83 3.44
N LEU A 321 4.73 10.06 4.35
CA LEU A 321 5.98 9.29 4.40
C LEU A 321 5.72 7.79 4.63
N GLN A 322 4.77 7.49 5.52
CA GLN A 322 4.37 6.11 5.81
C GLN A 322 3.67 5.46 4.61
N GLU A 323 2.87 6.18 3.83
CA GLU A 323 2.27 5.66 2.59
C GLU A 323 3.34 5.16 1.61
N VAL A 324 4.35 5.99 1.33
CA VAL A 324 5.47 5.61 0.45
C VAL A 324 6.20 4.38 1.01
N ARG A 325 6.46 4.35 2.32
CA ARG A 325 7.12 3.22 2.99
C ARG A 325 6.30 1.94 2.89
N TYR A 326 5.00 2.01 3.13
CA TYR A 326 4.09 0.86 3.03
C TYR A 326 4.09 0.35 1.59
N PHE A 327 3.88 1.23 0.61
CA PHE A 327 3.89 0.88 -0.81
C PHE A 327 5.16 0.12 -1.20
N LEU A 328 6.34 0.64 -0.86
CA LEU A 328 7.62 0.00 -1.16
C LEU A 328 7.75 -1.36 -0.43
N SER A 329 7.34 -1.44 0.83
CA SER A 329 7.41 -2.69 1.59
C SER A 329 6.53 -3.80 0.98
N TYR A 330 5.38 -3.47 0.40
CA TYR A 330 4.52 -4.46 -0.26
C TYR A 330 4.95 -4.73 -1.70
N ARG A 331 5.02 -3.69 -2.55
CA ARG A 331 5.15 -3.83 -4.01
C ARG A 331 6.58 -4.13 -4.46
N LEU A 332 7.58 -3.80 -3.65
CA LEU A 332 8.97 -4.10 -3.94
C LEU A 332 9.45 -5.30 -3.10
N MET A 333 9.33 -5.21 -1.77
CA MET A 333 9.91 -6.23 -0.88
C MET A 333 9.09 -7.52 -0.85
N LYS A 334 7.81 -7.47 -0.45
CA LYS A 334 6.96 -8.67 -0.38
C LYS A 334 6.71 -9.30 -1.74
N ALA A 335 6.54 -8.49 -2.79
CA ALA A 335 6.47 -9.00 -4.15
C ALA A 335 7.71 -9.85 -4.49
N SER A 336 8.90 -9.38 -4.14
CA SER A 336 10.15 -10.14 -4.34
C SER A 336 10.22 -11.42 -3.49
N GLU A 337 9.80 -11.38 -2.23
CA GLU A 337 9.74 -12.57 -1.36
C GLU A 337 8.72 -13.60 -1.87
N SER A 338 7.60 -13.12 -2.42
CA SER A 338 6.51 -13.95 -2.91
C SER A 338 6.86 -14.72 -4.18
N VAL A 339 7.80 -14.23 -5.00
CA VAL A 339 8.36 -14.99 -6.13
C VAL A 339 8.92 -16.33 -5.66
N PHE A 340 9.51 -16.37 -4.46
CA PHE A 340 10.03 -17.60 -3.86
C PHE A 340 9.04 -18.28 -2.91
N GLY A 341 7.81 -17.77 -2.77
CA GLY A 341 6.82 -18.29 -1.82
C GLY A 341 7.27 -18.26 -0.37
N CYS A 342 8.11 -17.28 0.01
CA CYS A 342 8.71 -17.18 1.33
C CYS A 342 8.48 -15.82 2.00
N VAL A 343 7.30 -15.22 1.83
CA VAL A 343 6.97 -13.92 2.45
C VAL A 343 7.18 -14.01 3.96
N SER A 344 8.11 -13.20 4.47
CA SER A 344 8.69 -13.36 5.82
C SER A 344 7.80 -12.85 6.95
N CYS A 345 6.71 -12.18 6.61
CA CYS A 345 5.78 -11.57 7.55
C CYS A 345 4.44 -11.37 6.84
N CYS A 346 3.37 -12.00 7.28
CA CYS A 346 2.00 -11.63 6.95
C CYS A 346 1.53 -10.60 7.99
N PRO A 347 1.33 -9.32 7.64
CA PRO A 347 0.97 -8.28 8.61
C PRO A 347 -0.43 -8.48 9.18
N GLY A 348 -0.64 -8.05 10.43
CA GLY A 348 -1.93 -8.17 11.13
C GLY A 348 -3.08 -7.43 10.46
N CYS A 349 -2.80 -6.41 9.65
CA CYS A 349 -3.81 -5.61 8.97
C CYS A 349 -4.76 -6.46 8.11
N LEU A 350 -4.21 -7.32 7.24
CA LEU A 350 -5.00 -8.25 6.44
C LEU A 350 -4.15 -9.43 5.98
N SER A 351 -4.37 -10.59 6.61
CA SER A 351 -3.70 -11.83 6.23
C SER A 351 -4.59 -13.06 6.44
N ALA A 352 -4.42 -14.07 5.58
CA ALA A 352 -5.15 -15.32 5.67
C ALA A 352 -4.22 -16.50 5.93
N TYR A 353 -4.71 -17.49 6.66
CA TYR A 353 -4.01 -18.71 7.01
C TYR A 353 -4.96 -19.90 6.94
N ARG A 354 -4.45 -21.09 6.62
CA ARG A 354 -5.23 -22.31 6.85
C ARG A 354 -5.42 -22.53 8.34
N ARG A 355 -6.66 -22.73 8.78
CA ARG A 355 -6.97 -22.94 10.19
C ARG A 355 -6.25 -24.14 10.77
N SER A 356 -6.26 -25.28 10.06
CA SER A 356 -5.58 -26.51 10.49
C SER A 356 -4.09 -26.28 10.78
N TYR A 357 -3.38 -25.59 9.89
CA TYR A 357 -1.95 -25.35 10.05
C TYR A 357 -1.64 -24.37 11.19
N VAL A 358 -2.54 -23.43 11.46
CA VAL A 358 -2.41 -22.53 12.62
C VAL A 358 -2.64 -23.30 13.92
N LEU A 359 -3.64 -24.17 13.97
CA LEU A 359 -3.92 -25.01 15.14
C LEU A 359 -2.73 -25.90 15.50
N ASP A 360 -2.09 -26.52 14.51
CA ASP A 360 -0.91 -27.38 14.71
C ASP A 360 0.25 -26.68 15.43
N VAL A 361 0.36 -25.36 15.27
CA VAL A 361 1.46 -24.55 15.84
C VAL A 361 1.01 -23.62 16.97
N LEU A 362 -0.28 -23.58 17.28
CA LEU A 362 -0.89 -22.52 18.10
C LEU A 362 -0.30 -22.47 19.51
N ASP A 363 -0.22 -23.62 20.18
CA ASP A 363 0.27 -23.71 21.56
C ASP A 363 1.78 -23.42 21.63
N ALA A 364 2.55 -23.92 20.67
CA ALA A 364 3.98 -23.63 20.55
C ALA A 364 4.26 -22.15 20.23
N TRP A 365 3.37 -21.50 19.49
CA TRP A 365 3.43 -20.07 19.18
C TRP A 365 3.05 -19.20 20.40
N LEU A 366 2.04 -19.59 21.16
CA LEU A 366 1.66 -18.95 22.42
C LEU A 366 2.78 -19.02 23.47
N ALA A 367 3.44 -20.18 23.58
CA ALA A 367 4.53 -20.41 24.52
C ALA A 367 5.90 -19.90 24.05
N GLN A 368 5.98 -19.18 22.92
CA GLN A 368 7.26 -18.73 22.36
C GLN A 368 8.01 -17.81 23.33
N THR A 369 9.26 -18.18 23.63
CA THR A 369 10.19 -17.37 24.42
C THR A 369 11.38 -16.92 23.59
N PHE A 370 12.03 -15.85 24.03
CA PHE A 370 13.28 -15.37 23.45
C PHE A 370 14.18 -14.75 24.53
N LEU A 371 15.44 -15.21 24.58
CA LEU A 371 16.41 -14.82 25.62
C LEU A 371 15.86 -14.96 27.06
N GLY A 372 15.10 -16.03 27.31
CA GLY A 372 14.54 -16.36 28.62
C GLY A 372 13.27 -15.61 29.01
N ALA A 373 12.70 -14.77 28.13
CA ALA A 373 11.45 -14.04 28.38
C ALA A 373 10.37 -14.38 27.34
N THR A 374 9.10 -14.33 27.75
CA THR A 374 7.96 -14.50 26.84
C THR A 374 7.96 -13.44 25.73
N ALA A 375 7.70 -13.85 24.50
CA ALA A 375 7.65 -12.96 23.34
C ALA A 375 6.29 -12.24 23.24
N THR A 376 6.22 -10.95 23.63
CA THR A 376 4.95 -10.21 23.76
C THR A 376 4.56 -9.30 22.57
N PHE A 377 5.38 -9.23 21.53
CA PHE A 377 5.16 -8.38 20.36
C PHE A 377 5.51 -9.10 19.08
N GLY A 378 4.94 -8.68 17.94
CA GLY A 378 5.31 -9.21 16.63
C GLY A 378 4.60 -10.52 16.28
N ASP A 379 3.36 -10.64 16.74
CA ASP A 379 2.56 -11.87 16.66
C ASP A 379 2.41 -12.35 15.23
N ASP A 380 2.09 -11.44 14.31
CA ASP A 380 1.90 -11.76 12.89
C ASP A 380 3.18 -12.34 12.24
N ARG A 381 4.34 -11.71 12.47
CA ARG A 381 5.63 -12.20 11.96
C ARG A 381 6.03 -13.53 12.58
N SER A 382 5.80 -13.68 13.89
CA SER A 382 6.07 -14.93 14.59
C SER A 382 5.20 -16.07 14.05
N LEU A 383 3.90 -15.86 13.90
CA LEU A 383 3.01 -16.88 13.33
C LEU A 383 3.43 -17.24 11.91
N THR A 384 3.75 -16.23 11.09
CA THR A 384 4.28 -16.44 9.74
C THR A 384 5.51 -17.33 9.76
N ASN A 385 6.44 -17.12 10.70
CA ASN A 385 7.63 -17.95 10.85
C ASN A 385 7.33 -19.42 11.18
N TYR A 386 6.31 -19.72 11.98
CA TYR A 386 5.91 -21.11 12.25
C TYR A 386 5.37 -21.78 10.98
N ILE A 387 4.49 -21.08 10.25
CA ILE A 387 3.90 -21.58 9.00
C ILE A 387 4.96 -21.75 7.92
N LEU A 388 5.87 -20.78 7.80
CA LEU A 388 7.02 -20.80 6.91
C LEU A 388 8.00 -21.94 7.17
N ARG A 389 7.87 -22.77 8.21
CA ARG A 389 8.74 -23.95 8.35
C ARG A 389 8.36 -25.03 7.34
N ASN A 390 7.06 -25.25 7.18
CA ASN A 390 6.53 -26.39 6.43
C ASN A 390 5.79 -25.98 5.16
N TYR A 391 5.28 -24.75 5.09
CA TYR A 391 4.44 -24.30 3.99
C TYR A 391 5.02 -23.12 3.24
N ARG A 392 4.42 -22.80 2.09
CA ARG A 392 4.65 -21.57 1.33
C ARG A 392 3.80 -20.44 1.90
N VAL A 393 4.34 -19.23 1.82
CA VAL A 393 3.63 -17.99 2.17
C VAL A 393 3.81 -17.00 1.03
N ILE A 394 2.70 -16.49 0.51
CA ILE A 394 2.70 -15.60 -0.65
C ILE A 394 2.08 -14.25 -0.31
N TYR A 395 2.27 -13.29 -1.22
CA TYR A 395 1.65 -11.98 -1.18
C TYR A 395 0.69 -11.84 -2.35
N ASN A 396 -0.51 -11.31 -2.11
CA ASN A 396 -1.49 -11.00 -3.16
C ASN A 396 -1.78 -9.51 -3.20
N GLU A 397 -1.31 -8.83 -4.24
CA GLU A 397 -1.50 -7.39 -4.44
C GLU A 397 -2.96 -6.97 -4.69
N ARG A 398 -3.84 -7.91 -5.05
CA ARG A 398 -5.26 -7.64 -5.31
C ARG A 398 -6.12 -7.63 -4.05
N VAL A 399 -5.55 -8.11 -2.94
CA VAL A 399 -6.20 -8.16 -1.62
C VAL A 399 -5.95 -6.83 -0.94
N LEU A 400 -6.87 -5.88 -1.10
CA LEU A 400 -6.66 -4.50 -0.63
C LEU A 400 -7.28 -4.27 0.76
N SER A 401 -6.57 -3.55 1.61
CA SER A 401 -7.08 -2.93 2.84
C SER A 401 -6.42 -1.57 3.08
N THR A 402 -7.01 -0.76 3.97
CA THR A 402 -6.40 0.46 4.48
C THR A 402 -6.30 0.43 6.00
N THR A 403 -5.26 1.02 6.58
CA THR A 403 -5.07 1.08 8.05
C THR A 403 -4.68 2.47 8.53
N MET A 404 -5.09 2.82 9.74
CA MET A 404 -4.70 4.08 10.38
C MET A 404 -3.22 4.04 10.81
N VAL A 405 -2.45 5.06 10.44
CA VAL A 405 -1.05 5.16 10.87
C VAL A 405 -0.83 6.30 11.88
N PRO A 406 0.20 6.20 12.75
CA PRO A 406 0.53 7.26 13.69
C PRO A 406 0.74 8.62 13.03
N GLU A 407 0.08 9.64 13.58
CA GLU A 407 0.17 11.01 13.09
C GLU A 407 1.31 11.82 13.73
N THR A 408 1.90 11.30 14.82
CA THR A 408 2.94 11.98 15.60
C THR A 408 4.24 11.17 15.66
N TRP A 409 5.38 11.88 15.63
CA TRP A 409 6.71 11.26 15.69
C TRP A 409 6.93 10.37 16.93
N PRO A 410 6.55 10.75 18.16
CA PRO A 410 6.76 9.88 19.33
C PRO A 410 5.99 8.57 19.22
N ARG A 411 4.74 8.59 18.73
CA ARG A 411 3.93 7.38 18.52
C ARG A 411 4.53 6.51 17.40
N TYR A 412 4.94 7.13 16.30
CA TYR A 412 5.63 6.45 15.20
C TYR A 412 6.92 5.78 15.64
N LEU A 413 7.81 6.49 16.35
CA LEU A 413 9.09 5.94 16.80
C LEU A 413 8.92 4.78 17.79
N ARG A 414 7.97 4.88 18.73
CA ARG A 414 7.61 3.76 19.62
C ARG A 414 7.14 2.54 18.83
N GLN A 415 6.32 2.75 17.80
CA GLN A 415 5.88 1.68 16.90
C GLN A 415 7.07 1.05 16.14
N GLN A 416 8.00 1.86 15.61
CA GLN A 416 9.18 1.36 14.90
C GLN A 416 10.13 0.56 15.80
N VAL A 417 10.34 0.97 17.07
CA VAL A 417 11.12 0.16 18.03
C VAL A 417 10.50 -1.22 18.19
N ARG A 418 9.18 -1.30 18.42
CA ARG A 418 8.46 -2.58 18.57
C ARG A 418 8.63 -3.47 17.34
N TRP A 419 8.50 -2.89 16.15
CA TRP A 419 8.68 -3.62 14.88
C TRP A 419 10.12 -4.10 14.69
N LYS A 420 11.13 -3.30 15.09
CA LYS A 420 12.55 -3.70 15.03
C LYS A 420 12.88 -4.82 16.00
N LYS A 421 12.34 -4.78 17.22
CA LYS A 421 12.49 -5.89 18.18
C LYS A 421 11.89 -7.19 17.64
N SER A 422 10.67 -7.11 17.11
CA SER A 422 10.01 -8.25 16.44
C SER A 422 10.85 -8.75 15.26
N TRP A 423 11.24 -7.85 14.36
CA TRP A 423 12.05 -8.16 13.18
C TRP A 423 13.32 -8.90 13.57
N LEU A 424 14.09 -8.41 14.54
CA LEU A 424 15.34 -9.03 14.92
C LEU A 424 15.15 -10.44 15.49
N ARG A 425 14.25 -10.58 16.47
CA ARG A 425 13.93 -11.86 17.10
C ARG A 425 13.52 -12.90 16.06
N GLU A 426 12.53 -12.53 15.24
CA GLU A 426 11.96 -13.44 14.25
C GLU A 426 12.94 -13.73 13.12
N THR A 427 13.81 -12.79 12.76
CA THR A 427 14.87 -13.03 11.78
C THR A 427 15.88 -14.05 12.31
N MET A 428 16.29 -13.96 13.58
CA MET A 428 17.19 -14.94 14.21
C MET A 428 16.57 -16.34 14.29
N ILE A 429 15.27 -16.43 14.58
CA ILE A 429 14.55 -17.72 14.60
C ILE A 429 14.44 -18.29 13.18
N ALA A 430 14.02 -17.47 12.22
CA ALA A 430 13.89 -17.88 10.82
C ALA A 430 15.21 -18.27 10.18
N ALA A 431 16.31 -17.61 10.57
CA ALA A 431 17.65 -17.93 10.08
C ALA A 431 18.05 -19.40 10.30
N ARG A 432 17.47 -20.07 11.31
CA ARG A 432 17.74 -21.49 11.62
C ARG A 432 17.15 -22.49 10.63
N PHE A 433 16.18 -22.07 9.82
CA PHE A 433 15.52 -22.97 8.85
C PHE A 433 15.42 -22.41 7.43
N MET A 434 15.62 -21.10 7.22
CA MET A 434 15.41 -20.46 5.91
C MET A 434 16.26 -21.10 4.78
N TYR A 435 17.49 -21.54 5.09
CA TYR A 435 18.35 -22.25 4.13
C TYR A 435 17.72 -23.53 3.55
N LYS A 436 16.77 -24.15 4.26
CA LYS A 436 16.07 -25.37 3.81
C LYS A 436 14.90 -25.10 2.86
N LYS A 437 14.41 -23.86 2.75
CA LYS A 437 13.26 -23.52 1.91
C LYS A 437 13.63 -23.41 0.44
N HIS A 438 14.45 -22.41 0.11
CA HIS A 438 15.01 -22.21 -1.22
C HIS A 438 16.36 -21.51 -1.09
N PRO A 439 17.46 -22.04 -1.68
CA PRO A 439 18.79 -21.43 -1.57
C PRO A 439 18.83 -19.96 -2.01
N ALA A 440 18.14 -19.61 -3.11
CA ALA A 440 18.08 -18.24 -3.61
C ALA A 440 17.35 -17.28 -2.64
N ALA A 441 16.23 -17.72 -2.06
CA ALA A 441 15.49 -16.95 -1.07
C ALA A 441 16.30 -16.77 0.23
N ALA A 442 16.99 -17.83 0.65
CA ALA A 442 17.82 -17.82 1.84
C ALA A 442 18.98 -16.82 1.71
N ILE A 443 19.67 -16.79 0.57
CA ILE A 443 20.69 -15.76 0.29
C ILE A 443 20.10 -14.37 0.45
N SER A 444 18.98 -14.09 -0.23
CA SER A 444 18.29 -12.80 -0.13
C SER A 444 17.93 -12.44 1.32
N PHE A 445 17.44 -13.41 2.09
CA PHE A 445 17.04 -13.24 3.49
C PHE A 445 18.23 -12.90 4.38
N TYR A 446 19.32 -13.68 4.30
CA TYR A 446 20.52 -13.47 5.11
C TYR A 446 21.22 -12.16 4.75
N LEU A 447 21.34 -11.84 3.46
CA LEU A 447 21.91 -10.57 3.01
C LEU A 447 21.11 -9.38 3.53
N SER A 448 19.78 -9.43 3.46
CA SER A 448 18.93 -8.39 4.03
C SER A 448 19.18 -8.19 5.53
N ALA A 449 19.30 -9.29 6.29
CA ALA A 449 19.50 -9.25 7.73
C ALA A 449 20.88 -8.64 8.08
N ILE A 450 21.95 -9.17 7.48
CA ILE A 450 23.33 -8.74 7.72
C ILE A 450 23.50 -7.28 7.31
N CYS A 451 23.06 -6.90 6.11
CA CYS A 451 23.20 -5.52 5.64
C CYS A 451 22.41 -4.53 6.50
N SER A 452 21.22 -4.91 6.98
CA SER A 452 20.43 -4.05 7.88
C SER A 452 21.13 -3.81 9.22
N LEU A 453 21.86 -4.80 9.75
CA LEU A 453 22.65 -4.65 10.97
C LEU A 453 23.90 -3.81 10.74
N LEU A 454 24.62 -4.05 9.64
CA LEU A 454 25.85 -3.32 9.31
C LEU A 454 25.61 -1.88 8.84
N SER A 455 24.40 -1.54 8.41
CA SER A 455 24.08 -0.23 7.83
C SER A 455 24.48 0.96 8.72
N PRO A 456 24.13 1.02 10.03
CA PRO A 456 24.54 2.16 10.85
C PRO A 456 26.06 2.27 11.07
N ILE A 457 26.77 1.14 11.09
CA ILE A 457 28.25 1.12 11.15
C ILE A 457 28.83 1.68 9.85
N ALA A 458 28.29 1.26 8.70
CA ALA A 458 28.70 1.75 7.39
C ALA A 458 28.46 3.26 7.25
N VAL A 459 27.32 3.77 7.72
CA VAL A 459 27.00 5.21 7.75
C VAL A 459 27.99 5.97 8.63
N PHE A 460 28.21 5.52 9.86
CA PHE A 460 29.14 6.16 10.79
C PHE A 460 30.56 6.25 10.21
N ARG A 461 31.05 5.15 9.62
CA ARG A 461 32.35 5.11 8.96
C ARG A 461 32.42 6.06 7.76
N ALA A 462 31.39 6.09 6.91
CA ALA A 462 31.34 6.96 5.74
C ALA A 462 31.43 8.44 6.14
N LEU A 463 30.73 8.84 7.21
CA LEU A 463 30.82 10.18 7.77
C LEU A 463 32.21 10.45 8.34
N TYR A 464 32.73 9.56 9.20
CA TYR A 464 34.03 9.75 9.84
C TYR A 464 35.16 9.92 8.83
N ILE A 465 35.25 9.03 7.84
CA ILE A 465 36.30 9.10 6.81
C ILE A 465 36.05 10.24 5.84
N GLY A 466 34.78 10.50 5.49
CA GLY A 466 34.41 11.62 4.62
C GLY A 466 34.82 12.98 5.18
N PHE A 467 34.79 13.16 6.51
CA PHE A 467 35.30 14.37 7.16
C PHE A 467 36.83 14.46 7.20
N MET A 468 37.53 13.32 7.08
CA MET A 468 39.00 13.26 7.06
C MET A 468 39.58 13.34 5.64
N ASP A 469 38.73 13.26 4.60
CA ASP A 469 39.11 13.41 3.19
C ASP A 469 39.26 14.91 2.85
N PRO A 470 40.49 15.42 2.61
CA PRO A 470 40.72 16.85 2.34
C PRO A 470 39.97 17.37 1.11
N GLY A 471 39.61 16.49 0.16
CA GLY A 471 38.87 16.84 -1.04
C GLY A 471 37.34 16.68 -0.91
N GLY A 472 36.85 16.07 0.17
CA GLY A 472 35.42 15.78 0.39
C GLY A 472 34.75 14.89 -0.67
N MET A 473 35.52 14.33 -1.60
CA MET A 473 35.01 13.55 -2.73
C MET A 473 34.34 12.27 -2.24
N MET A 474 34.90 11.59 -1.25
CA MET A 474 34.31 10.37 -0.70
C MET A 474 32.92 10.63 -0.11
N LEU A 475 32.76 11.75 0.59
CA LEU A 475 31.48 12.15 1.17
C LEU A 475 30.47 12.53 0.08
N LEU A 476 30.91 13.24 -0.97
CA LEU A 476 30.09 13.56 -2.12
C LEU A 476 29.57 12.30 -2.82
N PHE A 477 30.44 11.34 -3.16
CA PHE A 477 30.04 10.09 -3.78
C PHE A 477 29.06 9.29 -2.93
N TYR A 478 29.25 9.29 -1.60
CA TYR A 478 28.32 8.66 -0.68
C TYR A 478 26.94 9.31 -0.72
N PHE A 479 26.86 10.65 -0.65
CA PHE A 479 25.59 11.37 -0.74
C PHE A 479 24.91 11.22 -2.11
N VAL A 480 25.67 11.25 -3.21
CA VAL A 480 25.15 10.99 -4.55
C VAL A 480 24.52 9.59 -4.60
N GLY A 481 25.18 8.58 -4.02
CA GLY A 481 24.63 7.24 -3.91
C GLY A 481 23.31 7.19 -3.15
N LEU A 482 23.19 7.92 -2.03
CA LEU A 482 21.95 8.03 -1.26
C LEU A 482 20.82 8.72 -2.03
N VAL A 483 21.16 9.78 -2.77
CA VAL A 483 20.19 10.49 -3.63
C VAL A 483 19.71 9.58 -4.75
N LEU A 484 20.60 8.81 -5.39
CA LEU A 484 20.19 7.86 -6.43
C LEU A 484 19.31 6.72 -5.87
N ASP A 485 19.66 6.18 -4.70
CA ASP A 485 18.81 5.20 -3.99
C ASP A 485 17.41 5.78 -3.72
N GLY A 486 17.35 6.95 -3.07
CA GLY A 486 16.08 7.64 -2.82
C GLY A 486 15.31 7.93 -4.11
N LEU A 487 15.98 8.40 -5.16
CA LEU A 487 15.36 8.71 -6.46
C LEU A 487 14.75 7.45 -7.07
N SER A 488 15.45 6.31 -7.01
CA SER A 488 14.93 5.07 -7.57
C SER A 488 13.65 4.59 -6.85
N GLN A 489 13.58 4.72 -5.53
CA GLN A 489 12.38 4.41 -4.75
C GLN A 489 11.24 5.39 -5.04
N CYS A 490 11.55 6.69 -5.13
CA CYS A 490 10.60 7.74 -5.49
C CYS A 490 10.00 7.52 -6.89
N LEU A 491 10.83 7.21 -7.89
CA LEU A 491 10.40 6.95 -9.26
C LEU A 491 9.59 5.66 -9.36
N PHE A 492 9.97 4.60 -8.63
CA PHE A 492 9.20 3.35 -8.59
C PHE A 492 7.81 3.56 -7.99
N TYR A 493 7.71 4.34 -6.91
CA TYR A 493 6.43 4.76 -6.35
C TYR A 493 5.63 5.60 -7.35
N LEU A 494 6.26 6.64 -7.93
CA LEU A 494 5.61 7.56 -8.88
C LEU A 494 5.06 6.84 -10.11
N ALA A 495 5.77 5.83 -10.61
CA ALA A 495 5.33 5.02 -11.75
C ALA A 495 4.00 4.28 -11.50
N ALA A 496 3.66 4.03 -10.24
CA ALA A 496 2.42 3.36 -9.83
C ALA A 496 1.39 4.30 -9.18
N ARG A 497 1.85 5.42 -8.61
CA ARG A 497 1.06 6.38 -7.83
C ARG A 497 1.53 7.82 -8.16
N PRO A 498 0.95 8.48 -9.17
CA PRO A 498 1.30 9.85 -9.57
C PRO A 498 0.70 10.91 -8.61
N ASN A 499 1.01 10.81 -7.31
CA ASN A 499 0.57 11.76 -6.29
C ASN A 499 1.75 12.58 -5.73
N SER A 500 1.45 13.65 -4.99
CA SER A 500 2.45 14.57 -4.42
C SER A 500 3.39 13.92 -3.40
N HIS A 501 3.04 12.75 -2.86
CA HIS A 501 3.83 12.09 -1.81
C HIS A 501 5.08 11.40 -2.33
N TRP A 502 5.25 11.24 -3.66
CA TRP A 502 6.38 10.52 -4.24
C TRP A 502 7.76 11.06 -3.79
N MET A 503 7.89 12.38 -3.58
CA MET A 503 9.15 12.99 -3.09
C MET A 503 9.45 12.68 -1.63
N LEU A 504 8.45 12.26 -0.83
CA LEU A 504 8.67 11.85 0.56
C LEU A 504 9.54 10.60 0.65
N GLY A 505 9.73 9.84 -0.45
CA GLY A 505 10.72 8.77 -0.50
C GLY A 505 12.16 9.25 -0.23
N MET A 506 12.50 10.50 -0.53
CA MET A 506 13.81 11.08 -0.15
C MET A 506 13.95 11.23 1.36
N LEU A 507 12.90 11.77 1.98
CA LEU A 507 12.83 11.88 3.43
C LEU A 507 12.83 10.49 4.09
N LEU A 508 12.27 9.47 3.42
CA LEU A 508 12.28 8.10 3.90
C LEU A 508 13.71 7.57 4.00
N VAL A 509 14.53 7.71 2.96
CA VAL A 509 15.95 7.30 3.00
C VAL A 509 16.70 8.05 4.09
N ALA A 510 16.55 9.37 4.19
CA ALA A 510 17.18 10.15 5.26
C ALA A 510 16.76 9.67 6.66
N SER A 511 15.46 9.42 6.88
CA SER A 511 14.93 8.91 8.14
C SER A 511 15.45 7.50 8.46
N GLN A 512 15.63 6.65 7.46
CA GLN A 512 16.16 5.30 7.62
C GLN A 512 17.61 5.32 8.09
N LEU A 513 18.42 6.26 7.60
CA LEU A 513 19.84 6.34 7.95
C LEU A 513 20.06 7.01 9.30
N ILE A 514 19.41 8.14 9.54
CA ILE A 514 19.70 9.01 10.69
C ILE A 514 18.94 8.54 11.94
N VAL A 515 17.70 8.09 11.77
CA VAL A 515 16.81 7.80 12.91
C VAL A 515 16.58 6.31 13.07
N LEU A 516 16.03 5.65 12.05
CA LEU A 516 15.60 4.26 12.18
C LEU A 516 16.81 3.32 12.24
N GLY A 517 17.88 3.54 11.48
CA GLY A 517 19.08 2.70 11.47
C GLY A 517 19.66 2.54 12.88
N PRO A 518 20.09 3.63 13.54
CA PRO A 518 20.56 3.59 14.92
C PRO A 518 19.53 3.04 15.91
N GLN A 519 18.24 3.30 15.69
CA GLN A 519 17.17 2.73 16.51
C GLN A 519 17.15 1.19 16.52
N THR A 520 17.72 0.51 15.52
CA THR A 520 17.90 -0.96 15.55
C THR A 520 18.77 -1.40 16.74
N TYR A 521 19.84 -0.66 17.03
CA TYR A 521 20.73 -0.94 18.16
C TYR A 521 20.03 -0.65 19.50
N TYR A 522 19.26 0.43 19.55
CA TYR A 522 18.39 0.68 20.71
C TYR A 522 17.38 -0.46 20.94
N ALA A 523 16.77 -0.98 19.87
CA ALA A 523 15.86 -2.13 19.96
C ALA A 523 16.58 -3.40 20.45
N ILE A 524 17.84 -3.62 20.04
CA ILE A 524 18.70 -4.72 20.53
C ILE A 524 18.92 -4.60 22.03
N LEU A 525 19.38 -3.43 22.51
CA LEU A 525 19.68 -3.21 23.92
C LEU A 525 18.44 -3.27 24.81
N THR A 526 17.27 -2.90 24.28
CA THR A 526 16.01 -2.89 25.03
C THR A 526 15.14 -4.11 24.80
N MET A 527 15.67 -5.20 24.22
CA MET A 527 14.89 -6.36 23.78
C MET A 527 14.07 -7.02 24.88
N ARG A 528 14.57 -7.01 26.12
CA ARG A 528 13.89 -7.58 27.30
C ARG A 528 12.76 -6.70 27.87
N LYS A 529 12.67 -5.44 27.46
CA LYS A 529 11.58 -4.54 27.89
C LYS A 529 10.31 -4.89 27.08
N ASN A 530 9.39 -5.60 27.72
CA ASN A 530 8.21 -6.22 27.13
C ASN A 530 6.89 -5.44 27.31
N HIS A 531 6.94 -4.19 27.77
CA HIS A 531 5.74 -3.37 27.98
C HIS A 531 5.03 -3.06 26.65
N TRP A 532 3.70 -3.05 26.66
CA TRP A 532 2.85 -2.70 25.52
C TRP A 532 3.00 -1.22 25.16
N GLY A 533 3.96 -0.89 24.30
CA GLY A 533 4.48 0.48 24.19
C GLY A 533 3.78 1.45 23.25
N THR A 534 2.57 1.19 22.74
CA THR A 534 2.02 2.01 21.63
C THR A 534 0.84 2.94 21.93
N ARG A 535 0.19 2.87 23.10
CA ARG A 535 -1.04 3.66 23.35
C ARG A 535 -1.23 4.11 24.81
N SER A 536 -0.13 4.46 25.47
CA SER A 536 -0.16 5.42 26.59
C SER A 536 0.22 6.80 26.08
#